data_AF-A0A941R6B4-F1
#
_entry.id   AF-A0A941R6B4-F1
#
_cell.length_a   1.000
_cell.length_b   1.000
_cell.length_c   1.000
_cell.angle_alpha   90.00
_cell.angle_beta   90.00
_cell.angle_gamma   90.00
#
_symmetry.space_group_name_H-M   'P 1'
#
loop_
_entity.id
_entity.type
_entity.pdbx_description
1 polymer ?
#
loop_
_entity_poly.entity_id
_entity_poly.type
_entity_poly.pdbx_seq_one_letter_code
_entity_poly.pdbx_strand_id
1 'polypeptide(L)'
;MTRRPPQQDRPVPRLEASAPRAYPDPTPLLVASGLEPEQVAHILTPYGVTHPAEADANIQSMAGEPHTRRLLAAILPMLLAEIARTADPDQALNHWERLFAGGVNRASLLQYLQSSPRMLGLLCTIFGNSDSLAFALIRDPMLIYWLAEEDVLTTAPTRAGMVAALRQNLGSLKAVELKLDVLRRVRRREMLRIGVRDLLRLATVEETVGSLSDLASVLIHAAYEIVDKDLKAQHGTPMHQRADGTWAETEFVVIGMGKLGAHELNYSSDVDLIYVYASADGETRKGKGHRQASIEPLSNEEYFEMLARSLTKALAEQTREGAVFRVDLRLRAEGTVGQLARSVDAYAKYYAQRGQVWERLALLKAWPVAGSPAVGQAFVQMAEGFVFQPDPHPLTRERALAVIRDVRSVKEMIDEKISMRGHQHRNVKLGTGGIREIEFLVQTIQVLIGRSVPEILDRKTVGALHRFCRHQFVNEEDQQRLTEAYWFLRDVEHKLQMMHDLQTHALPDSNEELQRCAIRMGYQAESREAALEEFLADRQRHTAVVHHTFRSLFYHPETSDLLSAVLVAAEGHSRRHPSRLEKETGPAGPPPDRSSTAKKKRKP
;
A
#
# COMPACT_ATOMS: atom_id res chain seq x y z
N MET A 1 12.71 -24.88 0.96
CA MET A 1 11.48 -25.48 0.43
C MET A 1 10.65 -25.97 1.61
N THR A 2 9.83 -25.10 2.17
CA THR A 2 8.98 -25.39 3.33
C THR A 2 7.54 -25.15 2.91
N ARG A 3 6.71 -26.20 3.06
CA ARG A 3 5.30 -26.23 2.67
C ARG A 3 4.54 -25.14 3.45
N ARG A 4 3.85 -24.25 2.71
CA ARG A 4 2.89 -23.30 3.27
C ARG A 4 1.75 -24.08 3.95
N PRO A 5 1.24 -23.63 5.12
CA PRO A 5 0.02 -24.19 5.67
C PRO A 5 -1.16 -23.87 4.75
N PRO A 6 -2.22 -24.69 4.73
CA PRO A 6 -3.41 -24.40 3.96
C PRO A 6 -4.07 -23.16 4.58
N GLN A 7 -4.11 -22.05 3.84
CA GLN A 7 -5.16 -21.07 4.05
C GLN A 7 -6.48 -21.83 3.97
N GLN A 8 -7.45 -21.50 4.84
CA GLN A 8 -8.83 -21.86 4.53
C GLN A 8 -9.10 -21.27 3.14
N ASP A 9 -9.08 -22.13 2.13
CA ASP A 9 -9.50 -21.86 0.77
C ASP A 9 -10.97 -21.47 0.86
N ARG A 10 -11.25 -20.22 1.24
CA ARG A 10 -12.48 -19.59 0.81
C ARG A 10 -12.45 -19.70 -0.69
N PRO A 11 -13.45 -20.35 -1.29
CA PRO A 11 -13.41 -20.64 -2.70
C PRO A 11 -13.06 -19.33 -3.42
N VAL A 12 -12.11 -19.43 -4.35
CA VAL A 12 -12.04 -18.48 -5.47
C VAL A 12 -13.50 -18.20 -5.87
N PRO A 13 -13.90 -16.99 -6.29
CA PRO A 13 -15.09 -16.80 -7.12
C PRO A 13 -14.81 -17.60 -8.40
N ARG A 14 -14.81 -18.92 -8.27
CA ARG A 14 -14.82 -19.84 -9.36
C ARG A 14 -16.14 -19.49 -10.01
N LEU A 15 -16.05 -19.32 -11.31
CA LEU A 15 -17.08 -19.68 -12.25
C LEU A 15 -17.54 -21.16 -12.07
N GLU A 16 -17.54 -21.71 -10.87
CA GLU A 16 -18.19 -22.98 -10.57
C GLU A 16 -19.63 -22.64 -10.29
N ALA A 17 -20.44 -23.00 -11.28
CA ALA A 17 -21.87 -22.85 -11.28
C ALA A 17 -22.46 -23.40 -9.98
N SER A 18 -22.89 -22.51 -9.09
CA SER A 18 -24.08 -22.80 -8.30
C SER A 18 -25.16 -23.27 -9.27
N ALA A 19 -25.94 -24.28 -8.87
CA ALA A 19 -26.99 -24.87 -9.72
C ALA A 19 -27.77 -23.73 -10.42
N PRO A 20 -27.96 -23.77 -11.74
CA PRO A 20 -28.48 -22.62 -12.47
C PRO A 20 -29.84 -22.25 -11.90
N ARG A 21 -29.92 -21.07 -11.25
CA ARG A 21 -31.21 -20.44 -10.99
C ARG A 21 -31.90 -20.32 -12.34
N ALA A 22 -33.08 -20.89 -12.47
CA ALA A 22 -33.88 -20.75 -13.67
C ALA A 22 -34.37 -19.30 -13.74
N TYR A 23 -33.63 -18.45 -14.44
CA TYR A 23 -34.03 -17.06 -14.67
C TYR A 23 -35.06 -16.96 -15.79
N PRO A 24 -35.99 -15.98 -15.76
CA PRO A 24 -36.88 -15.69 -16.89
C PRO A 24 -36.08 -15.31 -18.14
N ASP A 25 -36.55 -15.71 -19.33
CA ASP A 25 -35.93 -15.28 -20.59
C ASP A 25 -36.05 -13.74 -20.74
N PRO A 26 -34.93 -13.00 -20.80
CA PRO A 26 -34.96 -11.54 -20.92
C PRO A 26 -35.00 -11.06 -22.37
N THR A 27 -34.92 -11.96 -23.35
CA THR A 27 -34.96 -11.62 -24.78
C THR A 27 -36.15 -10.71 -25.16
N PRO A 28 -37.38 -10.91 -24.63
CA PRO A 28 -38.52 -10.05 -24.89
C PRO A 28 -38.27 -8.56 -24.65
N LEU A 29 -37.39 -8.19 -23.70
CA LEU A 29 -37.03 -6.79 -23.44
C LEU A 29 -36.53 -6.08 -24.70
N LEU A 30 -35.84 -6.80 -25.59
CA LEU A 30 -35.26 -6.21 -26.80
C LEU A 30 -36.05 -6.47 -28.07
N VAL A 31 -36.86 -7.53 -28.11
CA VAL A 31 -37.54 -7.98 -29.34
C VAL A 31 -39.05 -7.75 -29.34
N ALA A 32 -39.68 -7.63 -28.17
CA ALA A 32 -41.10 -7.33 -28.06
C ALA A 32 -41.35 -5.82 -28.11
N SER A 33 -42.46 -5.41 -28.72
CA SER A 33 -42.92 -4.01 -28.71
C SER A 33 -43.90 -3.78 -27.57
N GLY A 34 -43.69 -2.72 -26.77
CA GLY A 34 -44.69 -2.24 -25.81
C GLY A 34 -44.86 -3.14 -24.58
N LEU A 35 -43.76 -3.60 -23.97
CA LEU A 35 -43.84 -4.24 -22.65
C LEU A 35 -44.30 -3.22 -21.60
N GLU A 36 -45.26 -3.62 -20.78
CA GLU A 36 -45.71 -2.83 -19.65
C GLU A 36 -44.66 -2.86 -18.51
N PRO A 37 -44.56 -1.82 -17.67
CA PRO A 37 -43.57 -1.76 -16.58
C PRO A 37 -43.58 -2.97 -15.65
N GLU A 38 -44.75 -3.55 -15.39
CA GLU A 38 -44.89 -4.76 -14.56
C GLU A 38 -44.24 -6.00 -15.20
N GLN A 39 -44.32 -6.13 -16.53
CA GLN A 39 -43.71 -7.24 -17.26
C GLN A 39 -42.18 -7.11 -17.26
N VAL A 40 -41.67 -5.88 -17.42
CA VAL A 40 -40.24 -5.57 -17.31
C VAL A 40 -39.72 -5.93 -15.91
N ALA A 41 -40.44 -5.51 -14.86
CA ALA A 41 -40.08 -5.81 -13.48
C ALA A 41 -40.07 -7.32 -13.21
N HIS A 42 -41.08 -8.06 -13.72
CA HIS A 42 -41.15 -9.51 -13.59
C HIS A 42 -39.95 -10.24 -14.22
N ILE A 43 -39.44 -9.73 -15.35
CA ILE A 43 -38.25 -10.28 -16.02
C ILE A 43 -36.96 -9.95 -15.24
N LEU A 44 -36.78 -8.69 -14.82
CA LEU A 44 -35.49 -8.19 -14.31
C LEU A 44 -35.27 -8.46 -12.81
N THR A 45 -36.31 -8.44 -11.98
CA THR A 45 -36.17 -8.60 -10.52
C THR A 45 -35.50 -9.94 -10.12
N PRO A 46 -35.79 -11.08 -10.77
CA PRO A 46 -35.09 -12.34 -10.47
C PRO A 46 -33.58 -12.29 -10.67
N TYR A 47 -33.08 -11.39 -11.53
CA TYR A 47 -31.64 -11.15 -11.72
C TYR A 47 -31.01 -10.24 -10.64
N GLY A 48 -31.74 -9.91 -9.58
CA GLY A 48 -31.25 -9.05 -8.50
C GLY A 48 -31.22 -7.56 -8.84
N VAL A 49 -31.89 -7.16 -9.93
CA VAL A 49 -32.10 -5.75 -10.29
C VAL A 49 -33.11 -5.13 -9.35
N THR A 50 -32.73 -4.01 -8.75
CA THR A 50 -33.53 -3.25 -7.78
C THR A 50 -34.30 -2.09 -8.43
N HIS A 51 -33.83 -1.59 -9.57
CA HIS A 51 -34.45 -0.50 -10.32
C HIS A 51 -34.81 -0.94 -11.76
N PRO A 52 -35.86 -1.77 -11.96
CA PRO A 52 -36.15 -2.39 -13.26
C PRO A 52 -36.38 -1.40 -14.41
N ALA A 53 -36.98 -0.24 -14.13
CA ALA A 53 -37.24 0.78 -15.16
C ALA A 53 -35.94 1.41 -15.68
N GLU A 54 -34.99 1.71 -14.79
CA GLU A 54 -33.68 2.24 -15.17
C GLU A 54 -32.83 1.18 -15.87
N ALA A 55 -32.88 -0.06 -15.39
CA ALA A 55 -32.23 -1.20 -16.01
C ALA A 55 -32.73 -1.46 -17.44
N ASP A 56 -34.05 -1.39 -17.68
CA ASP A 56 -34.61 -1.49 -19.04
C ASP A 56 -34.17 -0.31 -19.91
N ALA A 57 -34.20 0.93 -19.40
CA ALA A 57 -33.70 2.10 -20.13
C ALA A 57 -32.23 1.93 -20.56
N ASN A 58 -31.37 1.42 -19.67
CA ASN A 58 -29.99 1.07 -20.00
C ASN A 58 -29.92 0.01 -21.11
N ILE A 59 -30.70 -1.07 -21.00
CA ILE A 59 -30.77 -2.15 -22.00
C ILE A 59 -31.21 -1.61 -23.37
N GLN A 60 -32.20 -0.72 -23.42
CA GLN A 60 -32.64 -0.08 -24.65
C GLN A 60 -31.56 0.86 -25.23
N SER A 61 -30.85 1.63 -24.40
CA SER A 61 -29.74 2.50 -24.84
C SER A 61 -28.61 1.69 -25.50
N MET A 62 -28.26 0.55 -24.90
CA MET A 62 -27.23 -0.36 -25.41
C MET A 62 -27.60 -0.97 -26.77
N ALA A 63 -28.88 -1.28 -26.99
CA ALA A 63 -29.36 -2.01 -28.16
C ALA A 63 -29.03 -1.31 -29.50
N GLY A 64 -29.15 0.02 -29.56
CA GLY A 64 -28.87 0.79 -30.78
C GLY A 64 -29.68 0.35 -32.01
N GLU A 65 -29.01 0.24 -33.15
CA GLU A 65 -29.59 -0.13 -34.45
C GLU A 65 -30.10 -1.60 -34.52
N PRO A 66 -30.94 -1.97 -35.51
CA PRO A 66 -31.52 -3.32 -35.60
C PRO A 66 -30.50 -4.48 -35.65
N HIS A 67 -29.28 -4.25 -36.17
CA HIS A 67 -28.24 -5.27 -36.15
C HIS A 67 -27.62 -5.45 -34.76
N THR A 68 -27.23 -4.36 -34.09
CA THR A 68 -26.67 -4.40 -32.73
C THR A 68 -27.69 -4.87 -31.70
N ARG A 69 -28.98 -4.53 -31.88
CA ARG A 69 -30.08 -5.02 -31.04
C ARG A 69 -30.19 -6.54 -31.06
N ARG A 70 -30.06 -7.15 -32.25
CA ARG A 70 -30.06 -8.62 -32.39
C ARG A 70 -28.83 -9.27 -31.75
N LEU A 71 -27.65 -8.65 -31.89
CA LEU A 71 -26.43 -9.14 -31.24
C LEU A 71 -26.53 -9.05 -29.71
N LEU A 72 -27.05 -7.94 -29.19
CA LEU A 72 -27.27 -7.76 -27.75
C LEU A 72 -28.29 -8.78 -27.22
N ALA A 73 -29.43 -8.96 -27.92
CA ALA A 73 -30.44 -9.95 -27.55
C ALA A 73 -29.87 -11.37 -27.47
N ALA A 74 -28.93 -11.73 -28.35
CA ALA A 74 -28.28 -13.04 -28.34
C ALA A 74 -27.40 -13.29 -27.11
N ILE A 75 -26.83 -12.24 -26.49
CA ILE A 75 -25.99 -12.37 -25.29
C ILE A 75 -26.70 -11.95 -24.00
N LEU A 76 -27.87 -11.30 -24.08
CA LEU A 76 -28.59 -10.73 -22.94
C LEU A 76 -28.89 -11.74 -21.83
N PRO A 77 -29.35 -12.98 -22.11
CA PRO A 77 -29.57 -13.97 -21.05
C PRO A 77 -28.31 -14.28 -20.24
N MET A 78 -27.16 -14.42 -20.93
CA MET A 78 -25.88 -14.68 -20.29
C MET A 78 -25.37 -13.44 -19.53
N LEU A 79 -25.50 -12.25 -20.13
CA LEU A 79 -25.12 -10.99 -19.49
C LEU A 79 -25.88 -10.80 -18.18
N LEU A 80 -27.21 -10.94 -18.19
CA LEU A 80 -28.04 -10.76 -17.00
C LEU A 80 -27.76 -11.83 -15.93
N ALA A 81 -27.54 -13.08 -16.34
CA ALA A 81 -27.16 -14.15 -15.41
C ALA A 81 -25.80 -13.89 -14.73
N GLU A 82 -24.82 -13.31 -15.44
CA GLU A 82 -23.52 -12.98 -14.85
C GLU A 82 -23.59 -11.74 -13.94
N ILE A 83 -24.30 -10.67 -14.31
CA ILE A 83 -24.44 -9.50 -13.41
C ILE A 83 -25.22 -9.85 -12.14
N ALA A 84 -26.16 -10.81 -12.20
CA ALA A 84 -26.94 -11.25 -11.04
C ALA A 84 -26.09 -11.86 -9.92
N ARG A 85 -24.88 -12.32 -10.25
CA ARG A 85 -23.90 -12.87 -9.28
C ARG A 85 -23.00 -11.79 -8.67
N THR A 86 -23.08 -10.56 -9.15
CA THR A 86 -22.22 -9.47 -8.72
C THR A 86 -22.79 -8.76 -7.49
N ALA A 87 -21.94 -7.96 -6.85
CA ALA A 87 -22.39 -7.16 -5.73
C ALA A 87 -23.43 -6.10 -6.13
N ASP A 88 -23.45 -5.61 -7.37
CA ASP A 88 -24.37 -4.55 -7.77
C ASP A 88 -24.82 -4.71 -9.24
N PRO A 89 -25.92 -5.47 -9.48
CA PRO A 89 -26.42 -5.70 -10.83
C PRO A 89 -26.88 -4.42 -11.54
N ASP A 90 -27.52 -3.50 -10.83
CA ASP A 90 -27.96 -2.22 -11.37
C ASP A 90 -26.76 -1.38 -11.83
N GLN A 91 -25.73 -1.27 -10.98
CA GLN A 91 -24.51 -0.55 -11.33
C GLN A 91 -23.74 -1.21 -12.48
N ALA A 92 -23.76 -2.55 -12.57
CA ALA A 92 -23.17 -3.25 -13.71
C ALA A 92 -23.79 -2.80 -15.05
N LEU A 93 -25.12 -2.66 -15.10
CA LEU A 93 -25.83 -2.18 -16.29
C LEU A 93 -25.50 -0.72 -16.61
N ASN A 94 -25.37 0.14 -15.59
CA ASN A 94 -24.92 1.53 -15.76
C ASN A 94 -23.54 1.60 -16.43
N HIS A 95 -22.59 0.75 -16.03
CA HIS A 95 -21.25 0.72 -16.64
C HIS A 95 -21.24 0.16 -18.06
N TRP A 96 -22.07 -0.86 -18.33
CA TRP A 96 -22.25 -1.38 -19.69
C TRP A 96 -22.79 -0.29 -20.63
N GLU A 97 -23.82 0.44 -20.22
CA GLU A 97 -24.38 1.55 -20.99
C GLU A 97 -23.31 2.61 -21.28
N ARG A 98 -22.56 3.03 -20.26
CA ARG A 98 -21.47 4.01 -20.39
C ARG A 98 -20.35 3.54 -21.32
N LEU A 99 -19.99 2.26 -21.28
CA LEU A 99 -19.00 1.70 -22.20
C LEU A 99 -19.47 1.85 -23.65
N PHE A 100 -20.72 1.50 -23.95
CA PHE A 100 -21.30 1.62 -25.29
C PHE A 100 -21.58 3.07 -25.72
N ALA A 101 -21.72 3.99 -24.79
CA ALA A 101 -21.79 5.43 -25.04
C ALA A 101 -20.39 6.04 -25.32
N GLY A 102 -19.32 5.45 -24.78
CA GLY A 102 -17.92 5.92 -24.88
C GLY A 102 -17.24 5.81 -26.25
N GLY A 103 -17.98 5.51 -27.32
CA GLY A 103 -17.43 5.49 -28.69
C GLY A 103 -16.83 4.16 -29.15
N VAL A 104 -17.03 3.06 -28.40
CA VAL A 104 -16.66 1.72 -28.87
C VAL A 104 -17.50 1.29 -30.07
N ASN A 105 -16.93 0.49 -30.96
CA ASN A 105 -17.70 -0.16 -32.02
C ASN A 105 -18.59 -1.26 -31.41
N ARG A 106 -19.87 -0.94 -31.17
CA ARG A 106 -20.82 -1.82 -30.48
C ARG A 106 -20.94 -3.20 -31.13
N ALA A 107 -21.06 -3.25 -32.46
CA ALA A 107 -21.22 -4.51 -33.19
C ALA A 107 -19.99 -5.42 -33.03
N SER A 108 -18.78 -4.86 -33.14
CA SER A 108 -17.53 -5.60 -33.01
C SER A 108 -17.36 -6.15 -31.59
N LEU A 109 -17.63 -5.32 -30.57
CA LEU A 109 -17.53 -5.73 -29.18
C LEU A 109 -18.56 -6.83 -28.85
N LEU A 110 -19.82 -6.68 -29.26
CA LEU A 110 -20.86 -7.68 -29.01
C LEU A 110 -20.54 -9.03 -29.69
N GLN A 111 -20.03 -9.02 -30.93
CA GLN A 111 -19.58 -10.24 -31.62
C GLN A 111 -18.40 -10.91 -30.91
N TYR A 112 -17.44 -10.11 -30.42
CA TYR A 112 -16.33 -10.62 -29.63
C TYR A 112 -16.82 -11.27 -28.32
N LEU A 113 -17.73 -10.62 -27.59
CA LEU A 113 -18.28 -11.17 -26.34
C LEU A 113 -19.13 -12.42 -26.57
N GLN A 114 -19.87 -12.49 -27.69
CA GLN A 114 -20.61 -13.69 -28.08
C GLN A 114 -19.68 -14.89 -28.32
N SER A 115 -18.52 -14.66 -28.95
CA SER A 115 -17.51 -15.71 -29.17
C SER A 115 -16.64 -15.99 -27.95
N SER A 116 -16.64 -15.10 -26.95
CA SER A 116 -15.82 -15.19 -25.74
C SER A 116 -16.64 -15.04 -24.45
N PRO A 117 -17.47 -16.04 -24.06
CA PRO A 117 -18.28 -16.00 -22.83
C PRO A 117 -17.50 -15.71 -21.55
N ARG A 118 -16.24 -16.18 -21.47
CA ARG A 118 -15.36 -15.91 -20.33
C ARG A 118 -15.08 -14.41 -20.16
N MET A 119 -14.89 -13.69 -21.27
CA MET A 119 -14.68 -12.24 -21.24
C MET A 119 -15.95 -11.50 -20.83
N LEU A 120 -17.12 -11.95 -21.29
CA LEU A 120 -18.40 -11.40 -20.84
C LEU A 120 -18.56 -11.53 -19.31
N GLY A 121 -18.33 -12.73 -18.75
CA GLY A 121 -18.37 -12.93 -17.30
C GLY A 121 -17.35 -12.08 -16.54
N LEU A 122 -16.14 -11.92 -17.08
CA LEU A 122 -15.11 -11.05 -16.51
C LEU A 122 -15.58 -9.59 -16.46
N LEU A 123 -16.08 -9.05 -17.56
CA LEU A 123 -16.56 -7.66 -17.63
C LEU A 123 -17.75 -7.42 -16.71
N CYS A 124 -18.71 -8.35 -16.67
CA CYS A 124 -19.81 -8.29 -15.69
C CYS A 124 -19.28 -8.26 -14.26
N THR A 125 -18.32 -9.12 -13.94
CA THR A 125 -17.69 -9.14 -12.61
C THR A 125 -17.02 -7.81 -12.28
N ILE A 126 -16.29 -7.20 -13.21
CA ILE A 126 -15.66 -5.89 -13.01
C ILE A 126 -16.73 -4.81 -12.79
N PHE A 127 -17.70 -4.72 -13.70
CA PHE A 127 -18.72 -3.67 -13.71
C PHE A 127 -19.66 -3.72 -12.49
N GLY A 128 -20.00 -4.91 -12.01
CA GLY A 128 -20.85 -5.05 -10.83
C GLY A 128 -20.13 -4.98 -9.49
N ASN A 129 -18.79 -4.89 -9.47
CA ASN A 129 -18.03 -4.91 -8.21
C ASN A 129 -17.03 -3.76 -8.02
N SER A 130 -16.74 -2.93 -9.03
CA SER A 130 -15.83 -1.78 -8.86
C SER A 130 -16.02 -0.71 -9.94
N ASP A 131 -16.42 0.51 -9.53
CA ASP A 131 -16.46 1.64 -10.45
C ASP A 131 -15.06 2.04 -10.92
N SER A 132 -14.06 1.99 -10.03
CA SER A 132 -12.68 2.35 -10.39
C SER A 132 -12.15 1.50 -11.55
N LEU A 133 -12.35 0.18 -11.49
CA LEU A 133 -11.93 -0.74 -12.55
C LEU A 133 -12.80 -0.58 -13.80
N ALA A 134 -14.11 -0.39 -13.63
CA ALA A 134 -15.02 -0.14 -14.75
C ALA A 134 -14.65 1.15 -15.51
N PHE A 135 -14.37 2.24 -14.80
CA PHE A 135 -13.93 3.50 -15.40
C PHE A 135 -12.58 3.41 -16.08
N ALA A 136 -11.68 2.54 -15.64
CA ALA A 136 -10.45 2.27 -16.36
C ALA A 136 -10.74 1.68 -17.76
N LEU A 137 -11.68 0.73 -17.85
CA LEU A 137 -12.11 0.12 -19.12
C LEU A 137 -12.95 1.04 -20.00
N ILE A 138 -13.87 1.80 -19.42
CA ILE A 138 -14.69 2.77 -20.16
C ILE A 138 -13.81 3.86 -20.78
N ARG A 139 -12.79 4.29 -20.03
CA ARG A 139 -11.85 5.31 -20.48
C ARG A 139 -10.88 4.80 -21.55
N ASP A 140 -10.45 3.54 -21.45
CA ASP A 140 -9.56 2.90 -22.43
C ASP A 140 -10.08 1.50 -22.78
N PRO A 141 -11.01 1.40 -23.73
CA PRO A 141 -11.63 0.12 -24.11
C PRO A 141 -10.65 -0.89 -24.70
N MET A 142 -9.45 -0.47 -25.13
CA MET A 142 -8.42 -1.40 -25.60
C MET A 142 -7.91 -2.30 -24.47
N LEU A 143 -8.06 -1.87 -23.21
CA LEU A 143 -7.70 -2.68 -22.05
C LEU A 143 -8.56 -3.95 -21.93
N ILE A 144 -9.73 -4.02 -22.55
CA ILE A 144 -10.55 -5.24 -22.60
C ILE A 144 -9.79 -6.35 -23.35
N TYR A 145 -9.17 -6.02 -24.48
CA TYR A 145 -8.39 -6.99 -25.26
C TYR A 145 -7.07 -7.32 -24.58
N TRP A 146 -6.43 -6.34 -23.93
CA TRP A 146 -5.23 -6.57 -23.13
C TRP A 146 -5.48 -7.56 -21.98
N LEU A 147 -6.61 -7.44 -21.28
CA LEU A 147 -6.99 -8.40 -20.23
C LEU A 147 -7.24 -9.82 -20.77
N ALA A 148 -7.49 -9.98 -22.08
CA ALA A 148 -7.68 -11.27 -22.72
C ALA A 148 -6.36 -12.00 -23.00
N GLU A 149 -5.23 -11.29 -22.96
CA GLU A 149 -3.91 -11.88 -23.18
C GLU A 149 -3.58 -12.90 -22.08
N GLU A 150 -3.05 -14.06 -22.47
CA GLU A 150 -2.89 -15.24 -21.61
C GLU A 150 -2.14 -14.96 -20.30
N ASP A 151 -1.07 -14.17 -20.36
CA ASP A 151 -0.19 -13.93 -19.22
C ASP A 151 -0.66 -12.79 -18.31
N VAL A 152 -1.61 -11.96 -18.74
CA VAL A 152 -1.97 -10.72 -18.02
C VAL A 152 -2.65 -11.04 -16.69
N LEU A 153 -3.63 -11.95 -16.69
CA LEU A 153 -4.34 -12.31 -15.46
C LEU A 153 -3.82 -13.59 -14.80
N THR A 154 -3.07 -14.44 -15.49
CA THR A 154 -2.56 -15.70 -14.92
C THR A 154 -1.31 -15.49 -14.09
N THR A 155 -0.42 -14.58 -14.50
CA THR A 155 0.82 -14.28 -13.79
C THR A 155 0.69 -13.04 -12.91
N ALA A 156 1.30 -13.06 -11.73
CA ALA A 156 1.43 -11.88 -10.89
C ALA A 156 2.35 -10.84 -11.57
N PRO A 157 1.99 -9.54 -11.58
CA PRO A 157 2.87 -8.51 -12.12
C PRO A 157 4.16 -8.46 -11.30
N THR A 158 5.30 -8.55 -11.98
CA THR A 158 6.61 -8.42 -11.32
C THR A 158 7.13 -7.00 -11.45
N ARG A 159 7.89 -6.54 -10.45
CA ARG A 159 8.61 -5.25 -10.53
C ARG A 159 9.44 -5.13 -11.81
N ALA A 160 10.16 -6.18 -12.18
CA ALA A 160 10.98 -6.19 -13.41
C ALA A 160 10.11 -6.06 -14.68
N GLY A 161 8.99 -6.76 -14.75
CA GLY A 161 8.03 -6.65 -15.85
C GLY A 161 7.43 -5.26 -15.97
N MET A 162 7.03 -4.65 -14.85
CA MET A 162 6.51 -3.27 -14.83
C MET A 162 7.56 -2.25 -15.30
N VAL A 163 8.82 -2.39 -14.87
CA VAL A 163 9.92 -1.53 -15.34
C VAL A 163 10.15 -1.69 -16.85
N ALA A 164 10.17 -2.93 -17.35
CA ALA A 164 10.37 -3.20 -18.78
C ALA A 164 9.25 -2.60 -19.62
N ALA A 165 7.98 -2.83 -19.23
CA ALA A 165 6.82 -2.27 -19.91
C ALA A 165 6.81 -0.74 -19.87
N LEU A 166 7.16 -0.14 -18.73
CA LEU A 166 7.24 1.32 -18.61
C LEU A 166 8.32 1.91 -19.54
N ARG A 167 9.51 1.31 -19.59
CA ARG A 167 10.59 1.76 -20.49
C ARG A 167 10.18 1.68 -21.96
N GLN A 168 9.49 0.61 -22.36
CA GLN A 168 8.96 0.46 -23.71
C GLN A 168 7.95 1.58 -24.05
N ASN A 169 7.04 1.90 -23.13
CA ASN A 169 6.05 2.96 -23.33
C ASN A 169 6.66 4.37 -23.34
N LEU A 170 7.70 4.63 -22.54
CA LEU A 170 8.40 5.91 -22.54
C LEU A 170 9.16 6.17 -23.85
N GLY A 171 9.65 5.11 -24.50
CA GLY A 171 10.24 5.16 -25.84
C GLY A 171 11.25 6.30 -26.05
N SER A 172 11.18 6.94 -27.22
CA SER A 172 12.02 8.09 -27.58
C SER A 172 11.37 9.45 -27.27
N LEU A 173 10.35 9.49 -26.40
CA LEU A 173 9.67 10.73 -26.05
C LEU A 173 10.67 11.74 -25.48
N LYS A 174 10.58 13.01 -25.93
CA LYS A 174 11.47 14.08 -25.48
C LYS A 174 10.83 14.93 -24.39
N ALA A 175 9.59 15.37 -24.62
CA ALA A 175 8.87 16.27 -23.71
C ALA A 175 8.59 15.60 -22.35
N VAL A 176 8.86 16.33 -21.26
CA VAL A 176 8.65 15.89 -19.88
C VAL A 176 7.17 15.55 -19.64
N GLU A 177 6.26 16.45 -20.02
CA GLU A 177 4.82 16.25 -19.80
C GLU A 177 4.28 14.97 -20.45
N LEU A 178 4.71 14.67 -21.68
CA LEU A 178 4.29 13.44 -22.36
C LEU A 178 4.79 12.17 -21.65
N LYS A 179 5.98 12.21 -21.05
CA LYS A 179 6.49 11.10 -20.24
C LYS A 179 5.69 10.93 -18.95
N LEU A 180 5.33 12.04 -18.30
CA LEU A 180 4.51 12.00 -17.09
C LEU A 180 3.09 11.47 -17.39
N ASP A 181 2.52 11.79 -18.55
CA ASP A 181 1.26 11.19 -19.02
C ASP A 181 1.37 9.68 -19.27
N VAL A 182 2.51 9.19 -19.75
CA VAL A 182 2.76 7.75 -19.84
C VAL A 182 2.72 7.10 -18.47
N LEU A 183 3.29 7.71 -17.42
CA LEU A 183 3.23 7.17 -16.06
C LEU A 183 1.79 6.98 -15.58
N ARG A 184 0.92 7.95 -15.86
CA ARG A 184 -0.52 7.91 -15.50
C ARG A 184 -1.27 6.79 -16.22
N ARG A 185 -0.99 6.58 -17.51
CA ARG A 185 -1.57 5.46 -18.28
C ARG A 185 -1.10 4.11 -17.77
N VAL A 186 0.20 3.96 -17.53
CA VAL A 186 0.79 2.73 -16.98
C VAL A 186 0.20 2.45 -15.59
N ARG A 187 0.07 3.46 -14.72
CA ARG A 187 -0.63 3.30 -13.44
C ARG A 187 -2.03 2.74 -13.63
N ARG A 188 -2.86 3.36 -14.47
CA ARG A 188 -4.25 2.93 -14.70
C ARG A 188 -4.31 1.47 -15.15
N ARG A 189 -3.45 1.09 -16.10
CA ARG A 189 -3.37 -0.26 -16.64
C ARG A 189 -2.94 -1.29 -15.60
N GLU A 190 -1.89 -1.03 -14.84
CA GLU A 190 -1.41 -2.00 -13.83
C GLU A 190 -2.35 -2.06 -12.62
N MET A 191 -2.96 -0.94 -12.21
CA MET A 191 -4.03 -0.92 -11.20
C MET A 191 -5.23 -1.76 -11.63
N LEU A 192 -5.60 -1.73 -12.91
CA LEU A 192 -6.65 -2.58 -13.46
C LEU A 192 -6.28 -4.06 -13.32
N ARG A 193 -5.08 -4.47 -13.75
CA ARG A 193 -4.62 -5.87 -13.62
C ARG A 193 -4.57 -6.34 -12.17
N ILE A 194 -4.01 -5.53 -11.27
CA ILE A 194 -3.94 -5.86 -9.83
C ILE A 194 -5.35 -5.98 -9.26
N GLY A 195 -6.22 -4.99 -9.55
CA GLY A 195 -7.61 -4.97 -9.09
C GLY A 195 -8.43 -6.15 -9.57
N VAL A 196 -8.31 -6.52 -10.85
CA VAL A 196 -9.00 -7.67 -11.42
C VAL A 196 -8.51 -8.98 -10.80
N ARG A 197 -7.20 -9.16 -10.63
CA ARG A 197 -6.65 -10.37 -9.97
C ARG A 197 -7.14 -10.50 -8.53
N ASP A 198 -7.17 -9.41 -7.77
CA ASP A 198 -7.69 -9.39 -6.40
C ASP A 198 -9.21 -9.65 -6.36
N LEU A 199 -9.99 -9.02 -7.24
CA LEU A 199 -11.43 -9.22 -7.32
C LEU A 199 -11.80 -10.67 -7.64
N LEU A 200 -11.06 -11.31 -8.55
CA LEU A 200 -11.23 -12.71 -8.92
C LEU A 200 -10.52 -13.68 -7.96
N ARG A 201 -9.94 -13.18 -6.85
CA ARG A 201 -9.14 -13.97 -5.88
C ARG A 201 -8.01 -14.80 -6.52
N LEU A 202 -7.46 -14.32 -7.64
CA LEU A 202 -6.25 -14.86 -8.28
C LEU A 202 -4.97 -14.42 -7.55
N ALA A 203 -5.08 -13.45 -6.66
CA ALA A 203 -4.01 -12.94 -5.81
C ALA A 203 -4.46 -12.96 -4.34
N THR A 204 -3.54 -13.33 -3.44
CA THR A 204 -3.74 -13.12 -2.00
C THR A 204 -3.62 -11.63 -1.66
N VAL A 205 -4.18 -11.21 -0.53
CA VAL A 205 -4.03 -9.82 -0.05
C VAL A 205 -2.55 -9.43 0.06
N GLU A 206 -1.68 -10.34 0.52
CA GLU A 206 -0.24 -10.13 0.61
C GLU A 206 0.40 -9.84 -0.77
N GLU A 207 0.02 -10.61 -1.80
CA GLU A 207 0.49 -10.38 -3.17
C GLU A 207 -0.04 -9.05 -3.73
N THR A 208 -1.30 -8.72 -3.46
CA THR A 208 -1.94 -7.47 -3.89
C THR A 208 -1.23 -6.26 -3.30
N VAL A 209 -1.00 -6.22 -1.97
CA VAL A 209 -0.31 -5.09 -1.33
C VAL A 209 1.13 -4.97 -1.83
N GLY A 210 1.81 -6.10 -2.09
CA GLY A 210 3.16 -6.12 -2.66
C GLY A 210 3.20 -5.56 -4.08
N SER A 211 2.24 -5.96 -4.93
CA SER A 211 2.13 -5.48 -6.32
C SER A 211 1.84 -3.98 -6.38
N LEU A 212 0.95 -3.48 -5.49
CA LEU A 212 0.66 -2.05 -5.37
C LEU A 212 1.89 -1.25 -4.91
N SER A 213 2.65 -1.78 -3.94
CA SER A 213 3.90 -1.16 -3.48
C SER A 213 4.97 -1.14 -4.57
N ASP A 214 5.12 -2.22 -5.34
CA ASP A 214 6.07 -2.29 -6.44
C ASP A 214 5.70 -1.30 -7.55
N LEU A 215 4.41 -1.22 -7.93
CA LEU A 215 3.92 -0.25 -8.91
C LEU A 215 4.24 1.19 -8.46
N ALA A 216 3.97 1.51 -7.20
CA ALA A 216 4.29 2.82 -6.65
C ALA A 216 5.78 3.13 -6.70
N SER A 217 6.65 2.21 -6.25
CA SER A 217 8.10 2.39 -6.32
C SER A 217 8.59 2.60 -7.76
N VAL A 218 8.11 1.81 -8.72
CA VAL A 218 8.50 1.92 -10.13
C VAL A 218 8.12 3.28 -10.72
N LEU A 219 6.90 3.73 -10.48
CA LEU A 219 6.41 5.01 -11.03
C LEU A 219 7.04 6.22 -10.33
N ILE A 220 7.24 6.17 -9.01
CA ILE A 220 7.95 7.22 -8.27
C ILE A 220 9.40 7.33 -8.77
N HIS A 221 10.07 6.20 -8.99
CA HIS A 221 11.43 6.20 -9.50
C HIS A 221 11.53 6.78 -10.91
N ALA A 222 10.62 6.38 -11.81
CA ALA A 222 10.59 6.95 -13.15
C ALA A 222 10.28 8.46 -13.16
N ALA A 223 9.35 8.91 -12.31
CA ALA A 223 9.06 10.34 -12.15
C ALA A 223 10.30 11.11 -11.66
N TYR A 224 11.02 10.57 -10.66
CA TYR A 224 12.28 11.11 -10.19
C TYR A 224 13.32 11.23 -11.32
N GLU A 225 13.55 10.15 -12.08
CA GLU A 225 14.53 10.17 -13.19
C GLU A 225 14.16 11.21 -14.27
N ILE A 226 12.88 11.36 -14.57
CA ILE A 226 12.39 12.35 -15.56
C ILE A 226 12.64 13.77 -15.06
N VAL A 227 12.24 14.08 -13.83
CA VAL A 227 12.34 15.42 -13.25
C VAL A 227 13.80 15.80 -12.99
N ASP A 228 14.59 14.90 -12.42
CA ASP A 228 16.01 15.15 -12.13
C ASP A 228 16.82 15.37 -13.41
N LYS A 229 16.55 14.58 -14.46
CA LYS A 229 17.20 14.81 -15.76
C LYS A 229 16.89 16.19 -16.35
N ASP A 230 15.65 16.64 -16.22
CA ASP A 230 15.23 17.96 -16.71
C ASP A 230 15.87 19.09 -15.89
N LEU A 231 15.86 18.99 -14.57
CA LEU A 231 16.51 19.97 -13.69
C LEU A 231 18.02 20.03 -13.89
N LYS A 232 18.70 18.89 -14.06
CA LYS A 232 20.14 18.86 -14.40
C LYS A 232 20.44 19.57 -15.71
N ALA A 233 19.54 19.46 -16.69
CA ALA A 233 19.72 20.14 -17.97
C ALA A 233 19.61 21.67 -17.85
N GLN A 234 18.79 22.16 -16.92
CA GLN A 234 18.51 23.57 -16.68
C GLN A 234 19.51 24.23 -15.71
N HIS A 235 19.91 23.53 -14.65
CA HIS A 235 20.67 24.10 -13.52
C HIS A 235 22.06 23.50 -13.32
N GLY A 236 22.43 22.47 -14.10
CA GLY A 236 23.65 21.70 -13.90
C GLY A 236 23.47 20.56 -12.89
N THR A 237 24.52 19.76 -12.71
CA THR A 237 24.52 18.59 -11.83
C THR A 237 24.91 19.00 -10.41
N PRO A 238 24.14 18.66 -9.35
CA PRO A 238 24.53 18.94 -7.97
C PRO A 238 25.77 18.11 -7.60
N MET A 239 26.81 18.75 -7.08
CA MET A 239 28.07 18.09 -6.74
C MET A 239 28.53 18.49 -5.33
N HIS A 240 29.31 17.62 -4.68
CA HIS A 240 30.01 17.92 -3.44
C HIS A 240 31.44 17.38 -3.48
N GLN A 241 32.31 17.88 -2.61
CA GLN A 241 33.63 17.29 -2.40
C GLN A 241 33.53 16.19 -1.34
N ARG A 242 34.10 15.03 -1.66
CA ARG A 242 34.32 13.95 -0.69
C ARG A 242 35.50 14.29 0.22
N ALA A 243 35.66 13.52 1.28
CA ALA A 243 36.75 13.69 2.26
C ALA A 243 38.16 13.61 1.64
N ASP A 244 38.31 12.94 0.49
CA ASP A 244 39.56 12.85 -0.27
C ASP A 244 39.78 14.04 -1.25
N GLY A 245 38.91 15.04 -1.22
CA GLY A 245 38.95 16.22 -2.08
C GLY A 245 38.38 16.00 -3.49
N THR A 246 37.96 14.79 -3.84
CA THR A 246 37.37 14.48 -5.15
C THR A 246 35.93 14.97 -5.26
N TRP A 247 35.55 15.43 -6.45
CA TRP A 247 34.18 15.85 -6.72
C TRP A 247 33.30 14.65 -7.10
N ALA A 248 32.15 14.52 -6.45
CA ALA A 248 31.14 13.51 -6.76
C ALA A 248 29.77 14.17 -6.91
N GLU A 249 28.90 13.54 -7.69
CA GLU A 249 27.49 13.94 -7.75
C GLU A 249 26.86 13.77 -6.36
N THR A 250 26.12 14.78 -5.93
CA THR A 250 25.30 14.68 -4.72
C THR A 250 24.06 13.89 -5.08
N GLU A 251 23.95 12.68 -4.56
CA GLU A 251 22.86 11.79 -4.88
C GLU A 251 21.60 12.09 -4.04
N PHE A 252 20.44 11.73 -4.58
CA PHE A 252 19.11 11.92 -3.99
C PHE A 252 18.39 10.59 -3.84
N VAL A 253 17.57 10.44 -2.80
CA VAL A 253 16.72 9.28 -2.55
C VAL A 253 15.36 9.71 -2.02
N VAL A 254 14.33 8.97 -2.46
CA VAL A 254 12.99 9.03 -1.91
C VAL A 254 12.82 7.86 -0.95
N ILE A 255 12.53 8.17 0.30
CA ILE A 255 12.21 7.20 1.34
C ILE A 255 10.68 7.07 1.39
N GLY A 256 10.17 5.87 1.15
CA GLY A 256 8.80 5.52 1.42
C GLY A 256 8.62 5.31 2.92
N MET A 257 7.54 5.88 3.46
CA MET A 257 7.14 5.75 4.86
C MET A 257 5.85 4.93 4.96
N GLY A 258 5.44 4.62 6.19
CA GLY A 258 4.15 3.99 6.46
C GLY A 258 3.94 2.72 5.64
N LYS A 259 2.80 2.63 4.93
CA LYS A 259 2.43 1.46 4.13
C LYS A 259 3.37 1.24 2.94
N LEU A 260 3.77 2.31 2.24
CA LEU A 260 4.66 2.21 1.09
C LEU A 260 6.04 1.71 1.55
N GLY A 261 6.59 2.33 2.57
CA GLY A 261 7.84 1.95 3.19
C GLY A 261 7.82 0.54 3.78
N ALA A 262 6.66 0.03 4.19
CA ALA A 262 6.49 -1.35 4.65
C ALA A 262 6.37 -2.39 3.53
N HIS A 263 6.20 -1.98 2.27
CA HIS A 263 5.75 -2.86 1.18
C HIS A 263 4.37 -3.48 1.47
N GLU A 264 3.46 -2.65 1.99
CA GLU A 264 2.09 -2.99 2.40
C GLU A 264 1.11 -1.91 1.89
N LEU A 265 1.19 -1.44 0.64
CA LEU A 265 0.33 -0.36 0.11
C LEU A 265 -1.12 -0.84 -0.16
N ASN A 266 -2.13 0.04 -0.07
CA ASN A 266 -3.52 -0.22 -0.49
C ASN A 266 -3.89 0.59 -1.74
N TYR A 267 -5.02 0.23 -2.40
CA TYR A 267 -5.51 0.87 -3.63
C TYR A 267 -5.57 2.39 -3.57
N SER A 268 -6.24 2.94 -2.55
CA SER A 268 -6.45 4.39 -2.40
C SER A 268 -5.62 4.94 -1.24
N SER A 269 -4.35 4.53 -1.09
CA SER A 269 -3.44 5.13 -0.11
C SER A 269 -2.72 6.35 -0.69
N ASP A 270 -2.46 7.35 0.16
CA ASP A 270 -1.41 8.33 -0.13
C ASP A 270 -0.06 7.62 -0.13
N VAL A 271 0.89 8.14 -0.91
CA VAL A 271 2.29 7.76 -0.78
C VAL A 271 2.95 8.69 0.23
N ASP A 272 3.22 8.15 1.41
CA ASP A 272 3.95 8.86 2.47
C ASP A 272 5.44 8.88 2.11
N LEU A 273 6.01 10.05 1.81
CA LEU A 273 7.39 10.19 1.32
C LEU A 273 8.23 11.14 2.18
N ILE A 274 9.52 10.84 2.27
CA ILE A 274 10.56 11.75 2.75
C ILE A 274 11.65 11.86 1.69
N TYR A 275 12.10 13.07 1.41
CA TYR A 275 13.17 13.33 0.46
C TYR A 275 14.50 13.57 1.17
N VAL A 276 15.53 12.84 0.73
CA VAL A 276 16.84 12.83 1.36
C VAL A 276 17.93 12.94 0.29
N TYR A 277 18.99 13.67 0.59
CA TYR A 277 20.17 13.75 -0.29
C TYR A 277 21.47 13.55 0.47
N ALA A 278 22.56 13.26 -0.25
CA ALA A 278 23.81 12.81 0.35
C ALA A 278 24.49 13.88 1.23
N SER A 279 24.61 15.11 0.73
CA SER A 279 25.35 16.20 1.40
C SER A 279 24.72 17.56 1.16
N ALA A 280 24.67 18.39 2.22
CA ALA A 280 24.27 19.80 2.15
C ALA A 280 25.37 20.69 1.58
N ASP A 281 26.62 20.24 1.65
CA ASP A 281 27.76 20.98 1.12
C ASP A 281 27.80 20.85 -0.40
N GLY A 282 28.16 21.93 -1.08
CA GLY A 282 28.36 21.95 -2.52
C GLY A 282 27.23 22.62 -3.30
N GLU A 283 27.40 22.61 -4.61
CA GLU A 283 26.60 23.41 -5.55
C GLU A 283 26.50 22.70 -6.90
N THR A 284 25.57 23.16 -7.74
CA THR A 284 25.44 22.67 -9.09
C THR A 284 26.63 23.08 -9.95
N ARG A 285 27.08 22.15 -10.79
CA ARG A 285 28.19 22.35 -11.72
C ARG A 285 27.78 22.00 -13.14
N LYS A 286 28.32 22.74 -14.10
CA LYS A 286 28.07 22.51 -15.53
C LYS A 286 28.68 21.18 -15.97
N GLY A 287 27.89 20.34 -16.65
CA GLY A 287 28.40 19.20 -17.39
C GLY A 287 29.23 19.64 -18.62
N LYS A 288 30.18 18.81 -19.05
CA LYS A 288 30.92 19.02 -20.31
C LYS A 288 29.93 18.95 -21.49
N GLY A 289 29.56 20.11 -22.07
CA GLY A 289 28.72 20.18 -23.29
C GLY A 289 27.55 21.18 -23.28
N HIS A 290 27.26 21.86 -22.17
CA HIS A 290 26.19 22.86 -22.12
C HIS A 290 26.58 24.17 -22.84
N ARG A 291 25.81 24.55 -23.87
CA ARG A 291 26.06 25.72 -24.75
C ARG A 291 25.37 27.03 -24.31
N GLN A 292 24.76 27.09 -23.12
CA GLN A 292 24.12 28.33 -22.64
C GLN A 292 24.97 29.09 -21.61
N ALA A 293 24.89 30.43 -21.74
CA ALA A 293 25.54 31.44 -20.91
C ALA A 293 25.26 31.24 -19.40
N SER A 294 26.18 31.73 -18.56
CA SER A 294 26.10 31.85 -17.08
C SER A 294 24.82 31.30 -16.43
N ILE A 295 24.83 30.02 -16.07
CA ILE A 295 23.86 29.46 -15.14
C ILE A 295 24.48 29.69 -13.77
N GLU A 296 23.82 30.46 -12.90
CA GLU A 296 24.27 30.64 -11.52
C GLU A 296 24.24 29.30 -10.79
N PRO A 297 25.33 28.91 -10.09
CA PRO A 297 25.33 27.71 -9.27
C PRO A 297 24.24 27.79 -8.20
N LEU A 298 23.45 26.74 -8.08
CA LEU A 298 22.53 26.57 -6.96
C LEU A 298 23.24 25.78 -5.87
N SER A 299 23.06 26.15 -4.60
CA SER A 299 23.46 25.26 -3.52
C SER A 299 22.73 23.92 -3.62
N ASN A 300 23.31 22.86 -3.06
CA ASN A 300 22.63 21.55 -3.02
C ASN A 300 21.27 21.64 -2.30
N GLU A 301 21.16 22.45 -1.24
CA GLU A 301 19.88 22.70 -0.56
C GLU A 301 18.81 23.26 -1.52
N GLU A 302 19.13 24.33 -2.26
CA GLU A 302 18.21 24.94 -3.22
C GLU A 302 17.83 23.98 -4.35
N TYR A 303 18.81 23.26 -4.91
CA TYR A 303 18.57 22.29 -5.97
C TYR A 303 17.62 21.17 -5.52
N PHE A 304 17.85 20.58 -4.34
CA PHE A 304 17.03 19.47 -3.87
C PHE A 304 15.66 19.91 -3.35
N GLU A 305 15.52 21.13 -2.85
CA GLU A 305 14.21 21.72 -2.56
C GLU A 305 13.38 21.91 -3.83
N MET A 306 14.02 22.34 -4.93
CA MET A 306 13.39 22.41 -6.25
C MET A 306 13.03 21.02 -6.79
N LEU A 307 13.94 20.05 -6.72
CA LEU A 307 13.70 18.68 -7.15
C LEU A 307 12.53 18.05 -6.37
N ALA A 308 12.51 18.19 -5.05
CA ALA A 308 11.43 17.69 -4.20
C ALA A 308 10.07 18.29 -4.59
N ARG A 309 10.02 19.60 -4.83
CA ARG A 309 8.79 20.30 -5.24
C ARG A 309 8.31 19.83 -6.61
N SER A 310 9.21 19.74 -7.58
CA SER A 310 8.90 19.31 -8.94
C SER A 310 8.50 17.85 -9.02
N LEU A 311 9.16 16.96 -8.27
CA LEU A 311 8.77 15.54 -8.15
C LEU A 311 7.39 15.39 -7.51
N THR A 312 7.14 16.10 -6.40
CA THR A 312 5.83 16.09 -5.74
C THR A 312 4.73 16.57 -6.70
N LYS A 313 4.98 17.63 -7.46
CA LYS A 313 4.07 18.12 -8.49
C LYS A 313 3.84 17.06 -9.58
N ALA A 314 4.90 16.47 -10.13
CA ALA A 314 4.81 15.47 -11.18
C ALA A 314 3.95 14.25 -10.79
N LEU A 315 4.01 13.85 -9.52
CA LEU A 315 3.21 12.75 -8.98
C LEU A 315 1.76 13.15 -8.72
N ALA A 316 1.53 14.31 -8.12
CA ALA A 316 0.22 14.72 -7.58
C ALA A 316 -0.65 15.56 -8.53
N GLU A 317 -0.07 16.16 -9.57
CA GLU A 317 -0.80 17.04 -10.48
C GLU A 317 -1.88 16.28 -11.24
N GLN A 318 -3.10 16.81 -11.19
CA GLN A 318 -4.25 16.29 -11.90
C GLN A 318 -4.22 16.79 -13.35
N THR A 319 -4.02 15.85 -14.28
CA THR A 319 -4.05 16.12 -15.73
C THR A 319 -5.30 15.52 -16.34
N ARG A 320 -5.44 15.63 -17.67
CA ARG A 320 -6.45 14.86 -18.41
C ARG A 320 -6.32 13.36 -18.15
N GLU A 321 -5.10 12.83 -18.00
CA GLU A 321 -4.82 11.41 -17.70
C GLU A 321 -4.99 11.03 -16.21
N GLY A 322 -5.34 11.99 -15.35
CA GLY A 322 -5.43 11.82 -13.90
C GLY A 322 -4.15 12.27 -13.18
N ALA A 323 -3.94 11.79 -11.97
CA ALA A 323 -2.69 11.92 -11.22
C ALA A 323 -1.99 10.56 -11.10
N VAL A 324 -0.69 10.56 -10.75
CA VAL A 324 0.03 9.32 -10.45
C VAL A 324 -0.28 8.91 -9.02
N PHE A 325 0.04 9.72 -8.03
CA PHE A 325 -0.32 9.45 -6.63
C PHE A 325 -0.63 10.75 -5.90
N ARG A 326 -1.51 10.67 -4.90
CA ARG A 326 -1.54 11.66 -3.83
C ARG A 326 -0.30 11.47 -2.97
N VAL A 327 0.43 12.55 -2.73
CA VAL A 327 1.70 12.53 -1.99
C VAL A 327 1.49 13.17 -0.62
N ASP A 328 1.90 12.47 0.44
CA ASP A 328 1.94 13.01 1.79
C ASP A 328 3.39 13.15 2.27
N LEU A 329 3.77 14.37 2.64
CA LEU A 329 5.12 14.73 3.11
C LEU A 329 5.13 15.11 4.60
N ARG A 330 4.05 14.86 5.36
CA ARG A 330 3.91 15.32 6.75
C ARG A 330 4.81 14.58 7.74
N LEU A 331 5.35 13.42 7.35
CA LEU A 331 6.26 12.63 8.20
C LEU A 331 7.73 13.10 8.14
N ARG A 332 8.05 14.10 7.31
CA ARG A 332 9.40 14.69 7.28
C ARG A 332 9.69 15.49 8.55
N ALA A 333 10.98 15.75 8.80
CA ALA A 333 11.43 16.54 9.94
C ALA A 333 10.74 17.92 9.98
N GLU A 334 10.15 18.26 11.13
CA GLU A 334 9.33 19.46 11.37
C GLU A 334 7.99 19.49 10.59
N GLY A 335 7.55 18.36 10.05
CA GLY A 335 6.23 18.22 9.42
C GLY A 335 6.00 19.23 8.30
N THR A 336 4.84 19.89 8.29
CA THR A 336 4.43 20.79 7.21
C THR A 336 5.28 22.05 7.06
N VAL A 337 5.97 22.50 8.11
CA VAL A 337 6.78 23.72 8.12
C VAL A 337 8.26 23.48 7.78
N GLY A 338 8.71 22.23 7.82
CA GLY A 338 10.09 21.88 7.48
C GLY A 338 10.38 21.91 5.99
N GLN A 339 11.67 21.99 5.64
CA GLN A 339 12.20 21.80 4.28
C GLN A 339 11.63 20.52 3.64
N LEU A 340 11.39 20.53 2.33
CA LEU A 340 10.89 19.36 1.62
C LEU A 340 11.96 18.27 1.49
N ALA A 341 13.23 18.67 1.30
CA ALA A 341 14.37 17.78 1.24
C ALA A 341 15.47 18.20 2.23
N ARG A 342 16.17 17.20 2.81
CA ARG A 342 17.30 17.43 3.72
C ARG A 342 18.42 16.44 3.47
N SER A 343 19.64 16.81 3.84
CA SER A 343 20.75 15.86 3.85
C SER A 343 20.58 14.80 4.94
N VAL A 344 21.26 13.65 4.78
CA VAL A 344 21.31 12.61 5.83
C VAL A 344 21.79 13.21 7.16
N ASP A 345 22.82 14.05 7.14
CA ASP A 345 23.35 14.70 8.34
C ASP A 345 22.37 15.68 8.99
N ALA A 346 21.58 16.39 8.19
CA ALA A 346 20.55 17.28 8.71
C ALA A 346 19.43 16.50 9.41
N TYR A 347 19.04 15.33 8.89
CA TYR A 347 18.13 14.41 9.58
C TYR A 347 18.73 13.87 10.87
N ALA A 348 20.01 13.46 10.86
CA ALA A 348 20.70 12.98 12.05
C ALA A 348 20.68 14.04 13.17
N LYS A 349 21.00 15.29 12.84
CA LYS A 349 20.95 16.43 13.77
C LYS A 349 19.53 16.66 14.31
N TYR A 350 18.52 16.60 13.45
CA TYR A 350 17.12 16.77 13.85
C TYR A 350 16.69 15.70 14.86
N TYR A 351 16.89 14.42 14.54
CA TYR A 351 16.45 13.32 15.40
C TYR A 351 17.21 13.27 16.72
N ALA A 352 18.49 13.63 16.73
CA ALA A 352 19.29 13.72 17.96
C ALA A 352 18.79 14.80 18.94
N GLN A 353 18.28 15.92 18.42
CA GLN A 353 17.92 17.08 19.24
C GLN A 353 16.42 17.18 19.55
N ARG A 354 15.56 16.76 18.61
CA ARG A 354 14.12 17.07 18.61
C ARG A 354 13.23 15.88 18.26
N GLY A 355 13.80 14.71 18.01
CA GLY A 355 13.06 13.53 17.61
C GLY A 355 12.10 13.03 18.70
N GLN A 356 10.85 12.78 18.32
CA GLN A 356 9.76 12.37 19.20
C GLN A 356 9.54 10.85 19.20
N VAL A 357 8.86 10.34 20.23
CA VAL A 357 8.62 8.89 20.39
C VAL A 357 7.81 8.31 19.23
N TRP A 358 6.77 9.01 18.76
CA TRP A 358 5.94 8.52 17.64
C TRP A 358 6.72 8.45 16.32
N GLU A 359 7.74 9.29 16.12
CA GLU A 359 8.59 9.26 14.92
C GLU A 359 9.40 7.97 14.86
N ARG A 360 9.74 7.37 16.01
CA ARG A 360 10.40 6.07 16.08
C ARG A 360 9.55 4.97 15.46
N LEU A 361 8.25 4.96 15.80
CA LEU A 361 7.30 3.99 15.23
C LEU A 361 7.12 4.20 13.73
N ALA A 362 7.10 5.45 13.26
CA ALA A 362 6.99 5.76 11.84
C ALA A 362 8.25 5.31 11.07
N LEU A 363 9.44 5.56 11.62
CA LEU A 363 10.73 5.23 11.01
C LEU A 363 11.03 3.72 10.96
N LEU A 364 10.38 2.88 11.79
CA LEU A 364 10.44 1.42 11.64
C LEU A 364 10.01 0.94 10.25
N LYS A 365 9.16 1.72 9.57
CA LYS A 365 8.67 1.41 8.22
C LYS A 365 9.45 2.15 7.13
N ALA A 366 10.45 2.96 7.45
CA ALA A 366 11.19 3.74 6.45
C ALA A 366 11.99 2.83 5.51
N TRP A 367 11.87 3.04 4.20
CA TRP A 367 12.63 2.28 3.20
C TRP A 367 12.86 3.07 1.91
N PRO A 368 14.04 2.98 1.26
CA PRO A 368 14.26 3.62 -0.04
C PRO A 368 13.37 3.00 -1.12
N VAL A 369 12.59 3.85 -1.82
CA VAL A 369 11.67 3.43 -2.89
C VAL A 369 12.06 3.96 -4.26
N ALA A 370 12.89 5.00 -4.32
CA ALA A 370 13.43 5.56 -5.55
C ALA A 370 14.73 6.32 -5.29
N GLY A 371 15.60 6.42 -6.31
CA GLY A 371 16.84 7.19 -6.23
C GLY A 371 18.03 6.33 -5.78
N SER A 372 19.03 6.94 -5.16
CA SER A 372 20.28 6.26 -4.79
C SER A 372 20.09 5.23 -3.67
N PRO A 373 20.44 3.95 -3.91
CA PRO A 373 20.47 2.94 -2.86
C PRO A 373 21.47 3.26 -1.74
N ALA A 374 22.59 3.91 -2.06
CA ALA A 374 23.63 4.24 -1.09
C ALA A 374 23.15 5.29 -0.07
N VAL A 375 22.55 6.38 -0.55
CA VAL A 375 21.96 7.40 0.33
C VAL A 375 20.77 6.82 1.11
N GLY A 376 19.97 5.97 0.46
CA GLY A 376 18.87 5.26 1.11
C GLY A 376 19.33 4.42 2.29
N GLN A 377 20.38 3.63 2.10
CA GLN A 377 20.96 2.80 3.16
C GLN A 377 21.55 3.65 4.29
N ALA A 378 22.22 4.75 3.97
CA ALA A 378 22.76 5.68 4.96
C ALA A 378 21.64 6.31 5.81
N PHE A 379 20.53 6.71 5.20
CA PHE A 379 19.35 7.21 5.93
C PHE A 379 18.74 6.14 6.84
N VAL A 380 18.57 4.90 6.35
CA VAL A 380 18.00 3.81 7.16
C VAL A 380 18.89 3.52 8.38
N GLN A 381 20.21 3.44 8.20
CA GLN A 381 21.14 3.23 9.32
C GLN A 381 21.08 4.36 10.36
N MET A 382 21.01 5.62 9.90
CA MET A 382 20.82 6.77 10.77
C MET A 382 19.49 6.68 11.54
N ALA A 383 18.40 6.34 10.83
CA ALA A 383 17.09 6.18 11.42
C ALA A 383 17.05 5.04 12.45
N GLU A 384 17.70 3.90 12.19
CA GLU A 384 17.85 2.79 13.15
C GLU A 384 18.54 3.25 14.44
N GLY A 385 19.62 4.04 14.32
CA GLY A 385 20.33 4.63 15.45
C GLY A 385 19.44 5.54 16.30
N PHE A 386 18.56 6.31 15.66
CA PHE A 386 17.52 7.06 16.37
C PHE A 386 16.49 6.12 16.99
N VAL A 387 15.81 5.27 16.20
CA VAL A 387 14.68 4.42 16.61
C VAL A 387 15.01 3.60 17.84
N PHE A 388 16.14 2.91 17.83
CA PHE A 388 16.53 1.95 18.86
C PHE A 388 17.33 2.58 20.02
N GLN A 389 17.65 3.87 19.93
CA GLN A 389 18.54 4.67 20.78
C GLN A 389 19.91 4.01 21.09
N PRO A 390 20.97 4.81 21.28
CA PRO A 390 22.23 4.33 21.84
C PRO A 390 22.22 4.18 23.38
N ASP A 391 21.07 4.20 24.06
CA ASP A 391 21.02 4.09 25.53
C ASP A 391 21.72 2.78 25.99
N PRO A 392 22.84 2.86 26.70
CA PRO A 392 23.66 1.69 27.03
C PRO A 392 23.02 0.82 28.11
N HIS A 393 21.92 1.29 28.74
CA HIS A 393 21.27 0.57 29.81
C HIS A 393 20.22 -0.42 29.27
N PRO A 394 20.11 -1.62 29.88
CA PRO A 394 19.07 -2.58 29.57
C PRO A 394 17.66 -1.97 29.63
N LEU A 395 16.75 -2.54 28.85
CA LEU A 395 15.33 -2.21 28.96
C LEU A 395 14.82 -2.57 30.36
N THR A 396 14.40 -1.55 31.14
CA THR A 396 13.73 -1.77 32.43
C THR A 396 12.22 -1.78 32.26
N ARG A 397 11.50 -2.32 33.25
CA ARG A 397 10.03 -2.32 33.26
C ARG A 397 9.49 -0.88 33.20
N GLU A 398 10.06 0.05 33.96
CA GLU A 398 9.59 1.45 34.00
C GLU A 398 9.72 2.12 32.63
N ARG A 399 10.82 1.87 31.92
CA ARG A 399 11.04 2.37 30.56
C ARG A 399 10.06 1.77 29.57
N ALA A 400 9.83 0.46 29.65
CA ALA A 400 8.86 -0.21 28.80
C ALA A 400 7.44 0.36 29.02
N LEU A 401 7.04 0.56 30.28
CA LEU A 401 5.75 1.17 30.63
C LEU A 401 5.64 2.62 30.15
N ALA A 402 6.74 3.39 30.15
CA ALA A 402 6.73 4.75 29.62
C ALA A 402 6.42 4.77 28.10
N VAL A 403 7.11 3.94 27.32
CA VAL A 403 6.85 3.81 25.86
C VAL A 403 5.41 3.36 25.62
N ILE A 404 4.93 2.35 26.35
CA ILE A 404 3.54 1.86 26.24
C ILE A 404 2.54 2.98 26.53
N ARG A 405 2.75 3.81 27.55
CA ARG A 405 1.90 4.96 27.86
C ARG A 405 1.91 6.00 26.76
N ASP A 406 3.07 6.31 26.19
CA ASP A 406 3.19 7.29 25.10
C ASP A 406 2.40 6.83 23.87
N VAL A 407 2.56 5.57 23.45
CA VAL A 407 1.82 5.01 22.32
C VAL A 407 0.32 4.94 22.60
N ARG A 408 -0.07 4.57 23.84
CA ARG A 408 -1.48 4.56 24.25
C ARG A 408 -2.09 5.96 24.17
N SER A 409 -1.40 7.01 24.59
CA SER A 409 -1.91 8.39 24.49
C SER A 409 -2.20 8.79 23.04
N VAL A 410 -1.38 8.33 22.09
CA VAL A 410 -1.62 8.52 20.66
C VAL A 410 -2.87 7.79 20.19
N LYS A 411 -3.09 6.55 20.67
CA LYS A 411 -4.33 5.80 20.37
C LYS A 411 -5.56 6.49 20.95
N GLU A 412 -5.51 6.96 22.19
CA GLU A 412 -6.61 7.67 22.85
C GLU A 412 -7.00 8.93 22.06
N MET A 413 -6.02 9.73 21.61
CA MET A 413 -6.27 10.89 20.73
C MET A 413 -6.90 10.51 19.38
N ILE A 414 -6.52 9.36 18.81
CA ILE A 414 -7.11 8.86 17.56
C ILE A 414 -8.57 8.44 17.81
N ASP A 415 -8.84 7.73 18.90
CA ASP A 415 -10.16 7.22 19.25
C ASP A 415 -11.15 8.35 19.54
N GLU A 416 -10.73 9.38 20.28
CA GLU A 416 -11.55 10.59 20.52
C GLU A 416 -12.00 11.23 19.20
N LYS A 417 -11.06 11.43 18.26
CA LYS A 417 -11.35 12.03 16.94
C LYS A 417 -12.30 11.18 16.10
N ILE A 418 -12.26 9.86 16.23
CA ILE A 418 -13.13 8.95 15.47
C ILE A 418 -14.51 8.83 16.10
N SER A 419 -14.56 8.80 17.44
CA SER A 419 -15.81 8.77 18.19
C SER A 419 -16.67 9.99 17.87
N MET A 420 -16.05 11.19 17.77
CA MET A 420 -16.73 12.42 17.31
C MET A 420 -17.35 12.30 15.91
N ARG A 421 -16.90 11.37 15.07
CA ARG A 421 -17.43 11.12 13.72
C ARG A 421 -18.44 9.96 13.67
N GLY A 422 -18.71 9.30 14.79
CA GLY A 422 -19.65 8.16 14.87
C GLY A 422 -19.17 6.88 14.18
N HIS A 423 -17.88 6.77 13.82
CA HIS A 423 -17.36 5.66 13.01
C HIS A 423 -16.59 4.60 13.80
N GLN A 424 -16.53 4.69 15.13
CA GLN A 424 -15.63 3.88 15.97
C GLN A 424 -15.78 2.36 15.77
N HIS A 425 -17.00 1.85 15.60
CA HIS A 425 -17.25 0.41 15.43
C HIS A 425 -17.24 -0.07 13.97
N ARG A 426 -17.29 0.88 13.02
CA ARG A 426 -17.38 0.61 11.58
C ARG A 426 -16.06 0.84 10.85
N ASN A 427 -15.13 1.58 11.46
CA ASN A 427 -13.83 1.88 10.86
C ASN A 427 -12.87 0.69 11.00
N VAL A 428 -12.57 0.00 9.91
CA VAL A 428 -11.73 -1.22 9.93
C VAL A 428 -10.27 -0.94 10.22
N LYS A 429 -9.82 0.31 10.02
CA LYS A 429 -8.42 0.70 10.22
C LYS A 429 -8.18 1.23 11.62
N LEU A 430 -8.95 2.23 12.02
CA LEU A 430 -8.70 3.01 13.23
C LEU A 430 -9.67 2.68 14.37
N GLY A 431 -10.76 1.96 14.09
CA GLY A 431 -11.71 1.54 15.10
C GLY A 431 -11.16 0.48 16.05
N THR A 432 -11.96 0.14 17.06
CA THR A 432 -11.66 -0.91 18.04
C THR A 432 -11.38 -2.24 17.34
N GLY A 433 -10.24 -2.87 17.65
CA GLY A 433 -9.82 -4.12 17.01
C GLY A 433 -9.40 -3.97 15.55
N GLY A 434 -9.18 -2.73 15.07
CA GLY A 434 -8.81 -2.43 13.69
C GLY A 434 -7.33 -2.64 13.39
N ILE A 435 -6.97 -2.46 12.12
CA ILE A 435 -5.61 -2.64 11.59
C ILE A 435 -4.56 -1.89 12.43
N ARG A 436 -4.88 -0.66 12.86
CA ARG A 436 -3.95 0.21 13.59
C ARG A 436 -3.57 -0.34 14.97
N GLU A 437 -4.45 -1.08 15.62
CA GLU A 437 -4.14 -1.73 16.90
C GLU A 437 -3.08 -2.82 16.72
N ILE A 438 -3.17 -3.61 15.64
CA ILE A 438 -2.14 -4.60 15.27
C ILE A 438 -0.81 -3.91 14.97
N GLU A 439 -0.84 -2.85 14.15
CA GLU A 439 0.36 -2.08 13.81
C GLU A 439 1.05 -1.51 15.05
N PHE A 440 0.30 -0.91 15.97
CA PHE A 440 0.84 -0.36 17.21
C PHE A 440 1.41 -1.43 18.12
N LEU A 441 0.75 -2.58 18.26
CA LEU A 441 1.27 -3.70 19.02
C LEU A 441 2.63 -4.16 18.45
N VAL A 442 2.70 -4.39 17.13
CA VAL A 442 3.91 -4.86 16.47
C VAL A 442 5.05 -3.83 16.53
N GLN A 443 4.77 -2.57 16.23
CA GLN A 443 5.78 -1.51 16.25
C GLN A 443 6.29 -1.25 17.66
N THR A 444 5.43 -1.30 18.69
CA THR A 444 5.84 -1.06 20.08
C THR A 444 6.82 -2.13 20.55
N ILE A 445 6.56 -3.41 20.28
CA ILE A 445 7.48 -4.50 20.64
C ILE A 445 8.83 -4.32 19.94
N GLN A 446 8.82 -4.00 18.64
CA GLN A 446 10.06 -3.75 17.91
C GLN A 446 10.86 -2.58 18.50
N VAL A 447 10.21 -1.47 18.88
CA VAL A 447 10.90 -0.35 19.55
C VAL A 447 11.47 -0.77 20.91
N LEU A 448 10.73 -1.56 21.68
CA LEU A 448 11.15 -1.97 23.03
C LEU A 448 12.39 -2.87 23.01
N ILE A 449 12.42 -3.89 22.13
CA ILE A 449 13.43 -4.96 22.20
C ILE A 449 14.28 -5.13 20.94
N GLY A 450 13.96 -4.43 19.86
CA GLY A 450 14.62 -4.57 18.55
C GLY A 450 16.13 -4.38 18.58
N ARG A 451 16.66 -3.58 19.52
CA ARG A 451 18.10 -3.45 19.72
C ARG A 451 18.75 -4.74 20.25
N SER A 452 18.14 -5.34 21.26
CA SER A 452 18.66 -6.52 21.95
C SER A 452 18.40 -7.80 21.16
N VAL A 453 17.33 -7.81 20.36
CA VAL A 453 16.96 -8.94 19.50
C VAL A 453 16.67 -8.42 18.08
N PRO A 454 17.69 -8.03 17.30
CA PRO A 454 17.51 -7.52 15.95
C PRO A 454 16.77 -8.48 15.02
N GLU A 455 16.80 -9.78 15.31
CA GLU A 455 16.13 -10.82 14.53
C GLU A 455 14.61 -10.68 14.49
N ILE A 456 14.00 -9.99 15.47
CA ILE A 456 12.56 -9.71 15.46
C ILE A 456 12.15 -8.57 14.54
N LEU A 457 13.11 -7.80 14.02
CA LEU A 457 12.82 -6.60 13.25
C LEU A 457 12.34 -6.94 11.84
N ASP A 458 11.15 -6.46 11.49
CA ASP A 458 10.62 -6.50 10.14
C ASP A 458 9.81 -5.24 9.85
N ARG A 459 10.00 -4.70 8.65
CA ARG A 459 9.18 -3.60 8.16
C ARG A 459 7.75 -4.06 7.93
N LYS A 460 7.49 -5.32 7.56
CA LYS A 460 6.13 -5.85 7.35
C LYS A 460 5.51 -6.25 8.69
N THR A 461 4.23 -5.93 8.86
CA THR A 461 3.49 -6.19 10.10
C THR A 461 3.41 -7.70 10.37
N VAL A 462 3.01 -8.48 9.36
CA VAL A 462 2.93 -9.95 9.44
C VAL A 462 4.31 -10.60 9.49
N GLY A 463 5.30 -10.02 8.79
CA GLY A 463 6.70 -10.47 8.89
C GLY A 463 7.22 -10.40 10.32
N ALA A 464 6.93 -9.30 11.03
CA ALA A 464 7.30 -9.14 12.43
C ALA A 464 6.54 -10.12 13.34
N LEU A 465 5.24 -10.34 13.14
CA LEU A 465 4.47 -11.34 13.90
C LEU A 465 5.06 -12.76 13.78
N HIS A 466 5.46 -13.18 12.58
CA HIS A 466 6.15 -14.45 12.39
C HIS A 466 7.47 -14.53 13.17
N ARG A 467 8.25 -13.44 13.18
CA ARG A 467 9.50 -13.39 13.94
C ARG A 467 9.25 -13.39 15.45
N PHE A 468 8.19 -12.72 15.92
CA PHE A 468 7.81 -12.76 17.33
C PHE A 468 7.50 -14.18 17.79
N CYS A 469 6.78 -14.96 16.98
CA CYS A 469 6.49 -16.36 17.26
C CYS A 469 7.77 -17.20 17.28
N ARG A 470 8.64 -17.05 16.27
CA ARG A 470 9.95 -17.74 16.22
C ARG A 470 10.82 -17.48 17.45
N HIS A 471 10.71 -16.29 18.04
CA HIS A 471 11.43 -15.88 19.24
C HIS A 471 10.61 -16.01 20.53
N GLN A 472 9.47 -16.71 20.48
CA GLN A 472 8.63 -17.06 21.64
C GLN A 472 8.03 -15.85 22.38
N PHE A 473 7.91 -14.69 21.73
CA PHE A 473 7.18 -13.55 22.29
C PHE A 473 5.67 -13.73 22.19
N VAL A 474 5.20 -14.45 21.17
CA VAL A 474 3.81 -14.86 20.99
C VAL A 474 3.79 -16.36 20.69
N ASN A 475 2.74 -17.06 21.11
CA ASN A 475 2.54 -18.46 20.71
C ASN A 475 2.06 -18.55 19.24
N GLU A 476 2.08 -19.76 18.68
CA GLU A 476 1.67 -20.01 17.29
C GLU A 476 0.20 -19.65 17.03
N GLU A 477 -0.69 -19.91 18.00
CA GLU A 477 -2.12 -19.65 17.89
C GLU A 477 -2.43 -18.15 17.80
N ASP A 478 -1.85 -17.33 18.68
CA ASP A 478 -2.02 -15.88 18.67
C ASP A 478 -1.39 -15.27 17.41
N GLN A 479 -0.23 -15.76 16.99
CA GLN A 479 0.40 -15.32 15.74
C GLN A 479 -0.50 -15.57 14.54
N GLN A 480 -1.06 -16.78 14.43
CA GLN A 480 -1.97 -17.13 13.34
C GLN A 480 -3.22 -16.26 13.37
N ARG A 481 -3.90 -16.17 14.53
CA ARG A 481 -5.13 -15.38 14.67
C ARG A 481 -4.94 -13.90 14.37
N LEU A 482 -3.83 -13.29 14.80
CA LEU A 482 -3.50 -11.90 14.47
C LEU A 482 -3.18 -11.71 12.99
N THR A 483 -2.53 -12.69 12.36
CA THR A 483 -2.20 -12.65 10.93
C THR A 483 -3.46 -12.75 10.08
N GLU A 484 -4.34 -13.68 10.41
CA GLU A 484 -5.65 -13.82 9.75
C GLU A 484 -6.49 -12.56 9.94
N ALA A 485 -6.53 -11.99 11.15
CA ALA A 485 -7.22 -10.73 11.41
C ALA A 485 -6.65 -9.56 10.60
N TYR A 486 -5.32 -9.45 10.52
CA TYR A 486 -4.67 -8.41 9.72
C TYR A 486 -5.07 -8.51 8.25
N TRP A 487 -4.92 -9.69 7.64
CA TRP A 487 -5.25 -9.86 6.22
C TRP A 487 -6.74 -9.74 5.93
N PHE A 488 -7.60 -10.24 6.82
CA PHE A 488 -9.05 -10.05 6.71
C PHE A 488 -9.42 -8.56 6.70
N LEU A 489 -8.95 -7.78 7.68
CA LEU A 489 -9.28 -6.36 7.77
C LEU A 489 -8.70 -5.56 6.60
N ARG A 490 -7.52 -5.96 6.08
CA ARG A 490 -6.92 -5.36 4.88
C ARG A 490 -7.73 -5.67 3.61
N ASP A 491 -8.27 -6.87 3.48
CA ASP A 491 -9.16 -7.23 2.38
C ASP A 491 -10.45 -6.40 2.43
N VAL A 492 -11.05 -6.25 3.61
CA VAL A 492 -12.22 -5.36 3.78
C VAL A 492 -11.87 -3.92 3.40
N GLU A 493 -10.73 -3.41 3.85
CA GLU A 493 -10.26 -2.07 3.45
C GLU A 493 -10.07 -1.97 1.93
N HIS A 494 -9.54 -3.00 1.26
CA HIS A 494 -9.40 -3.04 -0.19
C HIS A 494 -10.75 -2.97 -0.89
N LYS A 495 -11.73 -3.79 -0.48
CA LYS A 495 -13.06 -3.81 -1.12
C LYS A 495 -13.82 -2.50 -0.93
N LEU A 496 -13.64 -1.84 0.21
CA LEU A 496 -14.19 -0.50 0.44
C LEU A 496 -13.55 0.55 -0.49
N GLN A 497 -12.22 0.51 -0.66
CA GLN A 497 -11.49 1.51 -1.45
C GLN A 497 -11.66 1.34 -2.96
N MET A 498 -11.61 0.09 -3.46
CA MET A 498 -11.66 -0.19 -4.90
C MET A 498 -12.99 0.17 -5.54
N MET A 499 -14.06 0.34 -4.75
CA MET A 499 -15.36 0.73 -5.27
C MET A 499 -15.29 2.05 -6.03
N HIS A 500 -14.76 3.09 -5.38
CA HIS A 500 -14.76 4.44 -5.95
C HIS A 500 -13.35 5.06 -6.01
N ASP A 501 -12.30 4.27 -5.77
CA ASP A 501 -10.92 4.75 -5.57
C ASP A 501 -10.80 5.81 -4.47
N LEU A 502 -11.61 5.69 -3.41
CA LEU A 502 -11.66 6.66 -2.30
C LEU A 502 -10.94 6.16 -1.06
N GLN A 503 -10.43 7.09 -0.24
CA GLN A 503 -9.87 6.82 1.09
C GLN A 503 -10.96 6.52 2.12
N THR A 504 -11.78 5.52 1.85
CA THR A 504 -12.77 5.04 2.80
C THR A 504 -12.19 3.92 3.66
N HIS A 505 -12.50 3.99 4.95
CA HIS A 505 -12.13 3.00 5.95
C HIS A 505 -13.34 2.55 6.79
N ALA A 506 -14.49 3.20 6.62
CA ALA A 506 -15.70 2.88 7.36
C ALA A 506 -16.57 1.97 6.51
N LEU A 507 -17.04 0.88 7.11
CA LEU A 507 -18.14 0.10 6.54
C LEU A 507 -19.37 0.99 6.33
N PRO A 508 -20.18 0.76 5.28
CA PRO A 508 -21.40 1.53 5.02
C PRO A 508 -22.44 1.38 6.14
N ASP A 509 -23.43 2.29 6.16
CA ASP A 509 -24.52 2.30 7.15
C ASP A 509 -25.69 1.41 6.74
N SER A 510 -25.99 1.35 5.44
CA SER A 510 -27.13 0.59 4.94
C SER A 510 -26.79 -0.91 4.90
N ASN A 511 -27.76 -1.73 5.32
CA ASN A 511 -27.66 -3.18 5.21
C ASN A 511 -27.42 -3.63 3.77
N GLU A 512 -28.05 -2.95 2.80
CA GLU A 512 -27.85 -3.22 1.38
C GLU A 512 -26.38 -3.07 0.98
N GLU A 513 -25.74 -1.94 1.28
CA GLU A 513 -24.31 -1.75 0.94
C GLU A 513 -23.40 -2.70 1.72
N LEU A 514 -23.78 -3.10 2.93
CA LEU A 514 -23.06 -4.14 3.67
C LEU A 514 -23.18 -5.52 3.00
N GLN A 515 -24.35 -5.88 2.48
CA GLN A 515 -24.53 -7.08 1.67
C GLN A 515 -23.65 -7.02 0.42
N ARG A 516 -23.63 -5.88 -0.28
CA ARG A 516 -22.76 -5.68 -1.45
C ARG A 516 -21.27 -5.85 -1.06
N CYS A 517 -20.86 -5.33 0.09
CA CYS A 517 -19.52 -5.55 0.64
C CYS A 517 -19.24 -7.03 0.91
N ALA A 518 -20.17 -7.77 1.53
CA ALA A 518 -20.03 -9.20 1.78
C ALA A 518 -19.84 -10.00 0.48
N ILE A 519 -20.62 -9.70 -0.56
CA ILE A 519 -20.47 -10.34 -1.88
C ILE A 519 -19.09 -10.03 -2.49
N ARG A 520 -18.59 -8.79 -2.43
CA ARG A 520 -17.23 -8.42 -2.91
C ARG A 520 -16.13 -9.11 -2.11
N MET A 521 -16.38 -9.38 -0.84
CA MET A 521 -15.51 -10.16 0.03
C MET A 521 -15.55 -11.66 -0.28
N GLY A 522 -16.39 -12.10 -1.22
CA GLY A 522 -16.49 -13.49 -1.65
C GLY A 522 -17.36 -14.37 -0.76
N TYR A 523 -18.18 -13.78 0.11
CA TYR A 523 -19.17 -14.55 0.86
C TYR A 523 -20.27 -15.00 -0.08
N GLN A 524 -20.48 -16.31 -0.14
CA GLN A 524 -21.48 -16.96 -0.99
C GLN A 524 -22.38 -17.80 -0.09
N ALA A 525 -23.59 -17.32 0.14
CA ALA A 525 -24.62 -18.04 0.89
C ALA A 525 -25.90 -18.16 0.03
N GLU A 526 -26.90 -18.88 0.53
CA GLU A 526 -28.18 -19.09 -0.16
C GLU A 526 -28.93 -17.77 -0.42
N SER A 527 -28.68 -16.76 0.43
CA SER A 527 -29.18 -15.39 0.32
C SER A 527 -28.09 -14.35 0.62
N ARG A 528 -28.34 -13.09 0.23
CA ARG A 528 -27.41 -11.97 0.49
C ARG A 528 -27.39 -11.62 1.98
N GLU A 529 -28.51 -11.83 2.68
CA GLU A 529 -28.65 -11.68 4.13
C GLU A 529 -27.75 -12.66 4.88
N ALA A 530 -27.77 -13.94 4.51
CA ALA A 530 -26.91 -14.95 5.13
C ALA A 530 -25.42 -14.67 4.89
N ALA A 531 -25.06 -14.20 3.68
CA ALA A 531 -23.69 -13.79 3.36
C ALA A 531 -23.24 -12.59 4.22
N LEU A 532 -24.14 -11.64 4.49
CA LEU A 532 -23.89 -10.52 5.39
C LEU A 532 -23.68 -10.98 6.85
N GLU A 533 -24.52 -11.88 7.35
CA GLU A 533 -24.40 -12.40 8.72
C GLU A 533 -23.05 -13.09 8.94
N GLU A 534 -22.62 -13.94 8.01
CA GLU A 534 -21.32 -14.61 8.07
C GLU A 534 -20.16 -13.60 8.04
N PHE A 535 -20.24 -12.60 7.16
CA PHE A 535 -19.25 -11.53 7.07
C PHE A 535 -19.12 -10.74 8.39
N LEU A 536 -20.24 -10.36 9.00
CA LEU A 536 -20.24 -9.62 10.26
C LEU A 536 -19.73 -10.45 11.43
N ALA A 537 -20.08 -11.74 11.48
CA ALA A 537 -19.60 -12.67 12.50
C ALA A 537 -18.07 -12.84 12.43
N ASP A 538 -17.53 -13.02 11.23
CA ASP A 538 -16.09 -13.10 11.02
C ASP A 538 -15.37 -11.82 11.43
N ARG A 539 -15.92 -10.67 11.03
CA ARG A 539 -15.37 -9.37 11.43
C ARG A 539 -15.36 -9.22 12.94
N GLN A 540 -16.44 -9.58 13.62
CA GLN A 540 -16.52 -9.51 15.08
C GLN A 540 -15.46 -10.40 15.73
N ARG A 541 -15.30 -11.64 15.26
CA ARG A 541 -14.28 -12.58 15.73
C ARG A 541 -12.86 -12.01 15.56
N HIS A 542 -12.52 -11.50 14.38
CA HIS A 542 -11.20 -10.92 14.12
C HIS A 542 -10.92 -9.67 14.96
N THR A 543 -11.86 -8.71 15.00
CA THR A 543 -11.70 -7.48 15.79
C THR A 543 -11.63 -7.75 17.30
N ALA A 544 -12.36 -8.75 17.81
CA ALA A 544 -12.30 -9.14 19.22
C ALA A 544 -10.92 -9.67 19.62
N VAL A 545 -10.31 -10.54 18.78
CA VAL A 545 -8.95 -11.04 19.02
C VAL A 545 -7.95 -9.88 19.07
N VAL A 546 -7.95 -9.03 18.04
CA VAL A 546 -7.03 -7.90 17.95
C VAL A 546 -7.16 -6.99 19.16
N HIS A 547 -8.40 -6.63 19.51
CA HIS A 547 -8.65 -5.72 20.61
C HIS A 547 -8.25 -6.33 21.95
N HIS A 548 -8.49 -7.62 22.17
CA HIS A 548 -8.07 -8.32 23.37
C HIS A 548 -6.54 -8.28 23.54
N THR A 549 -5.78 -8.64 22.50
CA THR A 549 -4.31 -8.62 22.55
C THR A 549 -3.77 -7.20 22.74
N PHE A 550 -4.36 -6.21 22.05
CA PHE A 550 -4.02 -4.80 22.23
C PHE A 550 -4.24 -4.34 23.68
N ARG A 551 -5.40 -4.67 24.27
CA ARG A 551 -5.70 -4.32 25.66
C ARG A 551 -4.75 -4.95 26.66
N SER A 552 -4.35 -6.20 26.44
CA SER A 552 -3.36 -6.89 27.27
C SER A 552 -2.07 -6.07 27.37
N LEU A 553 -1.51 -5.62 26.25
CA LEU A 553 -0.26 -4.85 26.25
C LEU A 553 -0.43 -3.41 26.77
N PHE A 554 -1.45 -2.68 26.32
CA PHE A 554 -1.51 -1.22 26.55
C PHE A 554 -2.31 -0.79 27.79
N TYR A 555 -3.29 -1.59 28.21
CA TYR A 555 -4.18 -1.26 29.34
C TYR A 555 -3.93 -2.15 30.57
N HIS A 556 -3.40 -3.35 30.37
CA HIS A 556 -3.07 -4.29 31.45
C HIS A 556 -1.61 -4.77 31.38
N PRO A 557 -0.61 -3.87 31.20
CA PRO A 557 0.78 -4.27 30.96
C PRO A 557 1.38 -5.11 32.09
N GLU A 558 0.94 -4.90 33.34
CA GLU A 558 1.46 -5.61 34.51
C GLU A 558 1.22 -7.13 34.47
N THR A 559 0.15 -7.55 33.79
CA THR A 559 -0.26 -8.95 33.62
C THR A 559 -0.11 -9.42 32.17
N SER A 560 0.58 -8.65 31.33
CA SER A 560 0.75 -9.00 29.92
C SER A 560 1.87 -10.03 29.76
N ASP A 561 1.53 -11.22 29.26
CA ASP A 561 2.52 -12.26 28.92
C ASP A 561 3.50 -11.76 27.85
N LEU A 562 3.00 -10.96 26.91
CA LEU A 562 3.79 -10.36 25.83
C LEU A 562 4.87 -9.41 26.37
N LEU A 563 4.49 -8.50 27.28
CA LEU A 563 5.46 -7.62 27.92
C LEU A 563 6.43 -8.41 28.81
N SER A 564 5.93 -9.42 29.52
CA SER A 564 6.76 -10.27 30.38
C SER A 564 7.83 -11.00 29.56
N ALA A 565 7.47 -11.57 28.40
CA ALA A 565 8.42 -12.19 27.47
C ALA A 565 9.46 -11.18 26.95
N VAL A 566 9.03 -9.96 26.61
CA VAL A 566 9.92 -8.85 26.19
C VAL A 566 10.96 -8.53 27.27
N LEU A 567 10.54 -8.39 28.53
CA LEU A 567 11.43 -8.08 29.65
C LEU A 567 12.41 -9.23 29.94
N VAL A 568 11.93 -10.49 29.93
CA VAL A 568 12.79 -11.67 30.10
C VAL A 568 13.85 -11.76 29.02
N ALA A 569 13.49 -11.50 27.75
CA ALA A 569 14.44 -11.49 26.65
C ALA A 569 15.50 -10.39 26.81
N ALA A 570 15.11 -9.20 27.29
CA ALA A 570 16.04 -8.10 27.56
C ALA A 570 17.08 -8.46 28.63
N GLU A 571 16.64 -9.10 29.72
CA GLU A 571 17.52 -9.57 30.80
C GLU A 571 18.47 -10.68 30.33
N GLY A 572 17.95 -11.66 29.58
CA GLY A 572 18.73 -12.77 29.05
C GLY A 572 19.84 -12.31 28.10
N HIS A 573 19.57 -11.30 27.27
CA HIS A 573 20.58 -10.69 26.41
C HIS A 573 21.67 -9.96 27.22
N SER A 574 21.26 -9.19 28.23
CA SER A 574 22.17 -8.46 29.12
C SER A 574 23.12 -9.39 29.87
N ARG A 575 22.68 -10.59 30.25
CA ARG A 575 23.50 -11.61 30.91
C ARG A 575 24.48 -12.34 29.96
N ARG A 576 24.15 -12.48 28.68
CA ARG A 576 25.01 -13.12 27.67
C ARG A 576 26.07 -12.17 27.11
N HIS A 577 25.79 -10.88 27.12
CA HIS A 577 26.70 -9.82 26.71
C HIS A 577 26.81 -8.76 27.80
N PRO A 578 27.40 -9.08 28.97
CA PRO A 578 27.71 -8.07 29.96
C PRO A 578 28.62 -7.05 29.28
N SER A 579 28.23 -5.79 29.33
CA SER A 579 28.91 -4.72 28.65
C SER A 579 30.42 -4.75 28.94
N ARG A 580 31.23 -4.45 27.93
CA ARG A 580 32.71 -4.39 27.96
C ARG A 580 33.24 -3.24 28.87
N LEU A 581 32.44 -2.77 29.82
CA LEU A 581 32.58 -1.55 30.60
C LEU A 581 33.14 -1.77 32.02
N GLU A 582 33.31 -3.01 32.48
CA GLU A 582 33.90 -3.29 33.81
C GLU A 582 35.44 -3.37 33.85
N LYS A 583 36.16 -2.91 32.81
CA LYS A 583 37.64 -2.87 32.82
C LYS A 583 38.28 -1.48 32.95
N GLU A 584 37.52 -0.42 33.16
CA GLU A 584 38.06 0.93 33.38
C GLU A 584 37.55 1.59 34.66
N THR A 585 37.51 0.86 35.78
CA THR A 585 37.40 1.47 37.12
C THR A 585 38.17 0.63 38.17
N GLY A 586 39.47 0.43 37.93
CA GLY A 586 40.42 0.01 38.98
C GLY A 586 41.21 1.22 39.47
N PRO A 587 41.44 1.40 40.79
CA PRO A 587 42.13 2.59 41.31
C PRO A 587 43.58 2.60 40.80
N ALA A 588 44.01 3.75 40.28
CA ALA A 588 45.38 4.00 39.90
C ALA A 588 46.31 3.80 41.12
N GLY A 589 47.13 2.76 41.09
CA GLY A 589 48.24 2.58 42.03
C GLY A 589 49.30 3.68 41.84
N PRO A 590 50.05 4.04 42.90
CA PRO A 590 50.98 5.17 42.87
C PRO A 590 52.17 4.88 41.93
N PRO A 591 52.81 5.92 41.37
CA PRO A 591 53.89 5.75 40.41
C PRO A 591 55.16 5.26 41.13
N PRO A 592 55.97 4.38 40.52
CA PRO A 592 57.28 4.08 41.06
C PRO A 592 58.26 5.20 40.66
N ASP A 593 58.76 5.88 41.67
CA ASP A 593 59.99 6.66 41.60
C ASP A 593 61.19 5.70 41.75
N ARG A 594 62.09 5.70 40.76
CA ARG A 594 63.54 5.84 40.98
C ARG A 594 64.37 5.70 39.71
N SER A 595 65.27 6.65 39.60
CA SER A 595 66.40 6.77 38.71
C SER A 595 67.46 5.67 38.90
N SER A 596 68.23 5.47 37.82
CA SER A 596 69.66 5.13 37.78
C SER A 596 70.11 3.69 38.09
N THR A 597 70.50 2.94 37.06
CA THR A 597 71.93 2.77 36.68
C THR A 597 72.11 1.90 35.43
N ALA A 598 73.14 2.26 34.66
CA ALA A 598 73.55 1.71 33.37
C ALA A 598 74.24 0.34 33.43
N LYS A 599 74.18 -0.44 32.33
CA LYS A 599 75.39 -0.85 31.55
C LYS A 599 75.07 -1.68 30.30
N LYS A 600 75.58 -1.17 29.18
CA LYS A 600 76.13 -1.84 27.98
C LYS A 600 76.31 -3.37 28.05
N LYS A 601 75.92 -4.08 26.98
CA LYS A 601 76.86 -4.61 25.96
C LYS A 601 76.15 -5.22 24.74
N ARG A 602 76.78 -4.99 23.59
CA ARG A 602 76.47 -5.48 22.23
C ARG A 602 77.08 -6.88 22.00
N LYS A 603 76.32 -7.75 21.32
CA LYS A 603 76.68 -8.66 20.18
C LYS A 603 77.77 -9.75 20.34
N PRO A 604 77.86 -10.75 19.43
CA PRO A 604 77.23 -10.92 18.10
C PRO A 604 75.81 -11.46 18.11
#